data_AF-A0A845R2M4-F1
#
_entry.id   AF-A0A845R2M4-F1
#
_cell.length_a   1.000
_cell.length_b   1.000
_cell.length_c   1.000
_cell.angle_alpha   90.00
_cell.angle_beta   90.00
_cell.angle_gamma   90.00
#
_symmetry.space_group_name_H-M   'P 1'
#
loop_
_entity.id
_entity.type
_entity.pdbx_description
1 polymer ?
#
loop_
_entity_poly.entity_id
_entity_poly.type
_entity_poly.pdbx_seq_one_letter_code
_entity_poly.pdbx_strand_id
1 'polypeptide(L)'
;EEYRAFILKEKNDITLSFLSYTYGLNGNDSRLNSNELDNMVNLIDEDKMQEDIKKAKNVSDKVVVFIHWGNEYSREPSESQMELADKMFEWGADIILGSHPHVIQRSEIIKKNGENKFIIYSMGNFISNQRRETLPNTRNNIYTEDGVIVNIDFKKDLETNEVIIEDIRYIPTWVHKYPENGKDEYRILPIADFIDDNTLSKATIERLKNSHKQTMDLMEKIEIVE
;
A
#
# COMPACT_ATOMS: atom_id res chain seq x y z
N GLU A 1 9.14 -0.69 -26.73
CA GLU A 1 9.58 -1.52 -25.60
C GLU A 1 8.64 -2.71 -25.53
N GLU A 2 9.14 -3.92 -25.35
CA GLU A 2 8.27 -5.09 -25.10
C GLU A 2 7.59 -4.93 -23.73
N TYR A 3 6.31 -5.29 -23.66
CA TYR A 3 5.56 -5.39 -22.41
C TYR A 3 6.35 -6.20 -21.38
N ARG A 4 6.67 -5.58 -20.24
CA ARG A 4 7.25 -6.27 -19.08
C ARG A 4 6.18 -6.36 -18.02
N ALA A 5 5.73 -7.57 -17.75
CA ALA A 5 4.77 -7.90 -16.70
C ALA A 5 5.21 -7.39 -15.31
N PHE A 6 6.52 -7.32 -15.07
CA PHE A 6 7.10 -6.92 -13.80
C PHE A 6 8.47 -6.24 -13.96
N ILE A 7 8.86 -5.51 -12.92
CA ILE A 7 10.20 -4.93 -12.78
C ILE A 7 10.99 -5.81 -11.81
N LEU A 8 12.12 -6.36 -12.26
CA LEU A 8 13.07 -7.07 -11.39
C LEU A 8 14.11 -6.07 -10.84
N LYS A 9 14.36 -6.12 -9.54
CA LYS A 9 15.44 -5.38 -8.88
C LYS A 9 16.28 -6.31 -8.03
N GLU A 10 17.58 -6.10 -8.07
CA GLU A 10 18.53 -6.84 -7.26
C GLU A 10 19.31 -5.85 -6.38
N LYS A 11 19.49 -6.21 -5.11
CA LYS A 11 20.36 -5.49 -4.18
C LYS A 11 20.84 -6.46 -3.11
N ASN A 12 22.15 -6.44 -2.82
CA ASN A 12 22.77 -7.29 -1.80
C ASN A 12 22.43 -8.79 -1.99
N ASP A 13 22.50 -9.31 -3.22
CA ASP A 13 22.12 -10.69 -3.59
C ASP A 13 20.67 -11.09 -3.25
N ILE A 14 19.77 -10.11 -3.07
CA ILE A 14 18.33 -10.33 -2.94
C ILE A 14 17.64 -9.73 -4.16
N THR A 15 16.80 -10.53 -4.79
CA THR A 15 16.02 -10.19 -5.97
C THR A 15 14.54 -10.04 -5.63
N LEU A 16 13.95 -8.91 -6.04
CA LEU A 16 12.54 -8.59 -5.85
C LEU A 16 11.89 -8.33 -7.21
N SER A 17 10.75 -8.97 -7.47
CA SER A 17 9.89 -8.61 -8.61
C SER A 17 8.74 -7.73 -8.15
N PHE A 18 8.50 -6.64 -8.87
CA PHE A 18 7.42 -5.70 -8.61
C PHE A 18 6.38 -5.75 -9.72
N LEU A 19 5.13 -6.01 -9.35
CA LEU A 19 3.96 -5.97 -10.22
C LEU A 19 3.03 -4.85 -9.75
N SER A 20 2.25 -4.30 -10.68
CA SER A 20 1.25 -3.27 -10.35
C SER A 20 -0.03 -3.51 -11.14
N TYR A 21 -1.18 -3.37 -10.49
CA TYR A 21 -2.51 -3.54 -11.11
C TYR A 21 -3.51 -2.46 -10.66
N THR A 22 -4.48 -2.12 -11.49
CA THR A 22 -5.59 -1.20 -11.16
C THR A 22 -6.95 -1.74 -11.55
N TYR A 23 -7.97 -1.49 -10.73
CA TYR A 23 -9.36 -1.86 -11.03
C TYR A 23 -9.97 -1.05 -12.18
N GLY A 24 -9.45 0.14 -12.46
CA GLY A 24 -10.05 1.04 -13.44
C GLY A 24 -9.24 2.30 -13.74
N LEU A 25 -9.70 3.03 -14.77
CA LEU A 25 -9.03 4.21 -15.34
C LEU A 25 -9.87 5.50 -15.26
N ASN A 26 -10.88 5.54 -14.40
CA ASN A 26 -11.78 6.69 -14.23
C ASN A 26 -12.43 7.18 -15.55
N GLY A 27 -12.79 6.24 -16.44
CA GLY A 27 -13.42 6.53 -17.73
C GLY A 27 -12.47 7.02 -18.84
N ASN A 28 -11.15 7.03 -18.59
CA ASN A 28 -10.15 7.42 -19.59
C ASN A 28 -9.76 6.28 -20.54
N ASP A 29 -10.24 5.07 -20.30
CA ASP A 29 -10.09 3.89 -21.17
C ASP A 29 -10.58 4.18 -22.59
N SER A 30 -11.67 4.95 -22.73
CA SER A 30 -12.22 5.37 -24.02
C SER A 30 -11.27 6.18 -24.93
N ARG A 31 -10.14 6.64 -24.38
CA ARG A 31 -9.12 7.43 -25.10
C ARG A 31 -8.01 6.58 -25.71
N LEU A 32 -7.98 5.28 -25.40
CA LEU A 32 -6.94 4.34 -25.84
C LEU A 32 -7.58 3.23 -26.67
N ASN A 33 -6.87 2.75 -27.68
CA ASN A 33 -7.24 1.50 -28.33
C ASN A 33 -6.76 0.30 -27.49
N SER A 34 -7.27 -0.90 -27.76
CA SER A 34 -6.96 -2.11 -26.97
C SER A 34 -5.46 -2.42 -26.88
N ASN A 35 -4.71 -2.19 -27.95
CA ASN A 35 -3.27 -2.44 -27.95
C ASN A 35 -2.49 -1.40 -27.12
N GLU A 36 -2.92 -0.14 -27.12
CA GLU A 36 -2.34 0.89 -26.24
C GLU A 36 -2.66 0.59 -24.78
N LEU A 37 -3.90 0.24 -24.49
CA LEU A 37 -4.36 -0.11 -23.15
C LEU A 37 -3.54 -1.27 -22.56
N ASP A 38 -3.40 -2.37 -23.32
CA ASP A 38 -2.67 -3.57 -22.90
C ASP A 38 -1.18 -3.32 -22.65
N ASN A 39 -0.57 -2.37 -23.36
CA ASN A 39 0.84 -2.04 -23.21
C ASN A 39 1.12 -0.97 -22.13
N MET A 40 0.12 -0.17 -21.77
CA MET A 40 0.30 0.98 -20.88
C MET A 40 -0.18 0.71 -19.45
N VAL A 41 -1.21 -0.11 -19.26
CA VAL A 41 -1.82 -0.31 -17.96
C VAL A 41 -2.17 -1.77 -17.72
N ASN A 42 -1.82 -2.25 -16.54
CA ASN A 42 -2.23 -3.56 -16.06
C ASN A 42 -3.56 -3.43 -15.32
N LEU A 43 -4.66 -3.78 -16.00
CA LEU A 43 -5.96 -3.93 -15.35
C LEU A 43 -5.97 -5.20 -14.49
N ILE A 44 -6.84 -5.23 -13.48
CA ILE A 44 -7.11 -6.45 -12.72
C ILE A 44 -7.78 -7.46 -13.66
N ASP A 45 -7.03 -8.50 -13.99
CA ASP A 45 -7.44 -9.67 -14.77
C ASP A 45 -6.79 -10.89 -14.10
N GLU A 46 -7.59 -11.76 -13.50
CA GLU A 46 -7.07 -12.83 -12.64
C GLU A 46 -6.17 -13.82 -13.39
N ASP A 47 -6.50 -14.15 -14.63
CA ASP A 47 -5.72 -15.11 -15.43
C ASP A 47 -4.34 -14.52 -15.77
N LYS A 48 -4.31 -13.26 -16.21
CA LYS A 48 -3.07 -12.54 -16.50
C LYS A 48 -2.25 -12.30 -15.24
N MET A 49 -2.88 -11.90 -14.14
CA MET A 49 -2.23 -11.72 -12.84
C MET A 49 -1.60 -13.04 -12.36
N GLN A 50 -2.32 -14.15 -12.45
CA GLN A 50 -1.80 -15.46 -12.09
C GLN A 50 -0.57 -15.83 -12.91
N GLU A 51 -0.62 -15.64 -14.24
CA GLU A 51 0.51 -15.92 -15.11
C GLU A 51 1.73 -15.05 -14.77
N ASP A 52 1.52 -13.75 -14.61
CA ASP A 52 2.58 -12.77 -14.34
C ASP A 52 3.22 -13.00 -12.96
N ILE A 53 2.43 -13.28 -11.92
CA ILE A 53 2.94 -13.57 -10.56
C ILE A 53 3.74 -14.88 -10.57
N LYS A 54 3.27 -15.94 -11.26
CA LYS A 54 4.03 -17.19 -11.39
C LYS A 54 5.36 -16.98 -12.11
N LYS A 55 5.38 -16.20 -13.19
CA LYS A 55 6.62 -15.83 -13.90
C LYS A 55 7.58 -15.07 -12.98
N ALA A 56 7.08 -14.08 -12.26
CA ALA A 56 7.86 -13.30 -11.29
C ALA A 56 8.45 -14.19 -10.18
N LYS A 57 7.66 -15.12 -9.64
CA LYS A 57 8.10 -16.04 -8.58
C LYS A 57 9.25 -16.95 -9.02
N ASN A 58 9.29 -17.34 -10.29
CA ASN A 58 10.37 -18.21 -10.81
C ASN A 58 11.73 -17.50 -10.97
N VAL A 59 11.75 -16.16 -10.93
CA VAL A 59 12.96 -15.37 -11.23
C VAL A 59 13.35 -14.41 -10.12
N SER A 60 12.66 -14.45 -8.97
CA SER A 60 12.96 -13.58 -7.83
C SER A 60 12.77 -14.28 -6.50
N ASP A 61 13.51 -13.82 -5.50
CA ASP A 61 13.40 -14.33 -4.13
C ASP A 61 12.05 -13.98 -3.51
N LYS A 62 11.56 -12.75 -3.75
CA LYS A 62 10.24 -12.28 -3.30
C LYS A 62 9.48 -11.50 -4.37
N VAL A 63 8.16 -11.67 -4.37
CA VAL A 63 7.23 -11.01 -5.29
C VAL A 63 6.38 -9.99 -4.54
N VAL A 64 6.44 -8.73 -4.99
CA VAL A 64 5.70 -7.60 -4.44
C VAL A 64 4.64 -7.15 -5.45
N VAL A 65 3.39 -7.09 -5.01
CA VAL A 65 2.26 -6.62 -5.82
C VAL A 65 1.72 -5.32 -5.27
N PHE A 66 1.75 -4.26 -6.07
CA PHE A 66 1.00 -3.03 -5.83
C PHE A 66 -0.38 -3.14 -6.47
N ILE A 67 -1.44 -2.83 -5.76
CA ILE A 67 -2.79 -2.95 -6.31
C ILE A 67 -3.68 -1.77 -5.91
N HIS A 68 -4.41 -1.24 -6.89
CA HIS A 68 -5.38 -0.15 -6.72
C HIS A 68 -6.80 -0.71 -6.83
N TRP A 69 -7.51 -0.84 -5.70
CA TRP A 69 -8.72 -1.67 -5.58
C TRP A 69 -9.61 -1.34 -4.37
N GLY A 70 -10.76 -2.00 -4.25
CA GLY A 70 -11.65 -1.86 -3.09
C GLY A 70 -12.62 -0.70 -3.23
N ASN A 71 -13.26 -0.32 -2.13
CA ASN A 71 -14.31 0.68 -2.10
C ASN A 71 -13.82 1.98 -1.45
N GLU A 72 -14.07 3.12 -2.10
CA GLU A 72 -13.73 4.44 -1.55
C GLU A 72 -14.32 4.64 -0.14
N TYR A 73 -13.49 5.16 0.75
CA TYR A 73 -13.79 5.53 2.13
C TYR A 73 -14.24 4.37 3.04
N SER A 74 -14.13 3.12 2.60
CA SER A 74 -14.33 1.94 3.46
C SER A 74 -13.07 1.64 4.26
N ARG A 75 -13.19 1.61 5.60
CA ARG A 75 -12.08 1.25 6.49
C ARG A 75 -11.84 -0.26 6.62
N GLU A 76 -12.84 -1.05 6.28
CA GLU A 76 -12.71 -2.51 6.21
C GLU A 76 -12.49 -2.93 4.75
N PRO A 77 -11.58 -3.89 4.49
CA PRO A 77 -11.43 -4.46 3.16
C PRO A 77 -12.71 -5.20 2.75
N SER A 78 -13.06 -5.12 1.47
CA SER A 78 -14.19 -5.89 0.93
C SER A 78 -13.86 -7.37 0.82
N GLU A 79 -14.90 -8.22 0.74
CA GLU A 79 -14.75 -9.66 0.47
C GLU A 79 -13.93 -9.92 -0.80
N SER A 80 -14.20 -9.18 -1.89
CA SER A 80 -13.43 -9.27 -3.13
C SER A 80 -11.95 -8.91 -2.97
N GLN A 81 -11.60 -7.95 -2.09
CA GLN A 81 -10.19 -7.65 -1.80
C GLN A 81 -9.53 -8.83 -1.07
N MET A 82 -10.21 -9.40 -0.06
CA MET A 82 -9.69 -10.54 0.71
C MET A 82 -9.54 -11.80 -0.15
N GLU A 83 -10.52 -12.11 -1.00
CA GLU A 83 -10.47 -13.24 -1.93
C GLU A 83 -9.33 -13.11 -2.94
N LEU A 84 -9.19 -11.93 -3.57
CA LEU A 84 -8.12 -11.71 -4.54
C LEU A 84 -6.73 -11.63 -3.86
N ALA A 85 -6.63 -11.13 -2.62
CA ALA A 85 -5.41 -11.23 -1.82
C ALA A 85 -4.98 -12.68 -1.63
N ASP A 86 -5.93 -13.54 -1.22
CA ASP A 86 -5.67 -14.94 -0.95
C ASP A 86 -5.17 -15.68 -2.20
N LYS A 87 -5.84 -15.46 -3.34
CA LYS A 87 -5.44 -15.97 -4.66
C LYS A 87 -4.04 -15.51 -5.06
N MET A 88 -3.73 -14.22 -4.93
CA MET A 88 -2.39 -13.70 -5.25
C MET A 88 -1.30 -14.38 -4.41
N PHE A 89 -1.54 -14.62 -3.12
CA PHE A 89 -0.61 -15.38 -2.29
C PHE A 89 -0.48 -16.85 -2.74
N GLU A 90 -1.56 -17.49 -3.18
CA GLU A 90 -1.50 -18.85 -3.76
C GLU A 90 -0.71 -18.89 -5.06
N TRP A 91 -0.76 -17.83 -5.86
CA TRP A 91 -0.04 -17.74 -7.13
C TRP A 91 1.45 -17.46 -6.97
N GLY A 92 1.87 -16.99 -5.79
CA GLY A 92 3.28 -16.80 -5.45
C GLY A 92 3.64 -15.39 -4.98
N ALA A 93 2.68 -14.48 -4.79
CA ALA A 93 2.96 -13.20 -4.15
C ALA A 93 3.50 -13.42 -2.73
N ASP A 94 4.38 -12.53 -2.29
CA ASP A 94 4.92 -12.49 -0.93
C ASP A 94 4.38 -11.28 -0.16
N ILE A 95 4.22 -10.16 -0.86
CA ILE A 95 3.83 -8.86 -0.31
C ILE A 95 2.76 -8.23 -1.20
N ILE A 96 1.67 -7.74 -0.60
CA ILE A 96 0.60 -7.01 -1.30
C ILE A 96 0.44 -5.62 -0.67
N LEU A 97 0.60 -4.58 -1.49
CA LEU A 97 0.54 -3.18 -1.08
C LEU A 97 -0.65 -2.51 -1.78
N GLY A 98 -1.76 -2.38 -1.06
CA GLY A 98 -3.02 -1.85 -1.56
C GLY A 98 -3.13 -0.32 -1.49
N SER A 99 -3.95 0.23 -2.37
CA SER A 99 -4.36 1.64 -2.43
C SER A 99 -5.76 1.75 -3.06
N HIS A 100 -6.27 2.98 -3.21
CA HIS A 100 -7.60 3.37 -3.76
C HIS A 100 -8.66 3.81 -2.74
N PRO A 101 -8.89 3.12 -1.60
CA PRO A 101 -9.96 3.49 -0.67
C PRO A 101 -9.84 4.90 -0.08
N HIS A 102 -8.71 5.59 -0.26
CA HIS A 102 -8.39 6.91 0.29
C HIS A 102 -8.41 6.98 1.83
N VAL A 103 -8.49 5.83 2.48
CA VAL A 103 -8.37 5.63 3.93
C VAL A 103 -7.49 4.41 4.15
N ILE A 104 -6.82 4.35 5.30
CA ILE A 104 -6.02 3.19 5.69
C ILE A 104 -6.97 2.03 6.01
N GLN A 105 -6.65 0.86 5.47
CA GLN A 105 -7.25 -0.42 5.84
C GLN A 105 -6.18 -1.28 6.54
N ARG A 106 -6.62 -2.28 7.32
CA ARG A 106 -5.72 -3.11 8.13
C ARG A 106 -4.61 -3.76 7.31
N SER A 107 -3.48 -3.99 7.97
CA SER A 107 -2.47 -4.92 7.49
C SER A 107 -2.60 -6.26 8.19
N GLU A 108 -2.07 -7.31 7.56
CA GLU A 108 -2.09 -8.67 8.09
C GLU A 108 -0.78 -9.37 7.71
N ILE A 109 -0.34 -10.25 8.61
CA ILE A 109 0.73 -11.22 8.34
C ILE A 109 0.09 -12.60 8.34
N ILE A 110 0.18 -13.28 7.19
CA ILE A 110 -0.46 -14.57 6.97
C ILE A 110 0.63 -15.61 6.77
N LYS A 111 0.58 -16.70 7.55
CA LYS A 111 1.50 -17.81 7.36
C LYS A 111 0.97 -18.76 6.29
N LYS A 112 1.65 -18.86 5.14
CA LYS A 112 1.35 -19.83 4.07
C LYS A 112 2.60 -20.64 3.73
N ASN A 113 2.45 -21.96 3.66
CA ASN A 113 3.54 -22.90 3.33
C ASN A 113 4.80 -22.74 4.19
N GLY A 114 4.65 -22.34 5.46
CA GLY A 114 5.77 -22.13 6.38
C GLY A 114 6.36 -20.71 6.34
N GLU A 115 6.03 -19.89 5.35
CA GLU A 115 6.53 -18.52 5.18
C GLU A 115 5.52 -17.47 5.64
N ASN A 116 6.02 -16.35 6.16
CA ASN A 116 5.22 -15.16 6.40
C ASN A 116 4.96 -14.42 5.08
N LYS A 117 3.68 -14.13 4.82
CA LYS A 117 3.19 -13.28 3.74
C LYS A 117 2.62 -12.01 4.34
N PHE A 118 2.77 -10.88 3.65
CA PHE A 118 2.32 -9.60 4.15
C PHE A 118 1.31 -8.93 3.21
N ILE A 119 0.26 -8.36 3.78
CA ILE A 119 -0.67 -7.49 3.06
C ILE A 119 -0.98 -6.25 3.88
N ILE A 120 -1.09 -5.11 3.21
CA ILE A 120 -1.86 -3.95 3.67
C ILE A 120 -2.91 -3.64 2.61
N TYR A 121 -4.19 -3.71 2.97
CA TYR A 121 -5.27 -3.61 1.98
C TYR A 121 -5.42 -2.20 1.39
N SER A 122 -5.02 -1.18 2.16
CA SER A 122 -4.90 0.20 1.70
C SER A 122 -3.96 0.99 2.60
N MET A 123 -2.96 1.64 2.00
CA MET A 123 -2.02 2.53 2.70
C MET A 123 -2.57 3.95 2.93
N GLY A 124 -3.81 4.24 2.52
CA GLY A 124 -4.40 5.57 2.63
C GLY A 124 -3.82 6.59 1.64
N ASN A 125 -3.89 7.87 1.98
CA ASN A 125 -3.40 8.94 1.11
C ASN A 125 -1.98 9.35 1.50
N PHE A 126 -1.06 9.35 0.52
CA PHE A 126 0.27 9.94 0.73
C PHE A 126 0.22 11.47 0.61
N ILE A 127 -0.40 11.99 -0.44
CA ILE A 127 -0.70 13.42 -0.62
C ILE A 127 -2.08 13.58 -1.28
N SER A 128 -2.96 14.37 -0.67
CA SER A 128 -4.30 14.62 -1.22
C SER A 128 -4.91 15.92 -0.65
N ASN A 129 -5.96 16.42 -1.30
CA ASN A 129 -6.85 17.44 -0.73
C ASN A 129 -8.21 16.82 -0.30
N GLN A 130 -8.27 15.50 -0.09
CA GLN A 130 -9.43 14.83 0.47
C GLN A 130 -9.38 14.98 1.98
N ARG A 131 -10.10 15.97 2.49
CA ARG A 131 -10.11 16.33 3.91
C ARG A 131 -11.54 16.36 4.40
N ARG A 132 -11.72 16.27 5.71
CA ARG A 132 -13.06 16.42 6.31
C ARG A 132 -13.73 17.74 5.93
N GLU A 133 -12.96 18.81 5.74
CA GLU A 133 -13.45 20.13 5.36
C GLU A 133 -13.84 20.23 3.88
N THR A 134 -13.19 19.46 2.99
CA THR A 134 -13.45 19.48 1.54
C THR A 134 -14.44 18.39 1.11
N LEU A 135 -14.69 17.40 1.97
CA LEU A 135 -15.60 16.28 1.76
C LEU A 135 -16.69 16.18 2.84
N PRO A 136 -17.46 17.23 3.14
CA PRO A 136 -18.37 17.26 4.30
C PRO A 136 -19.48 16.19 4.27
N ASN A 137 -19.82 15.69 3.08
CA ASN A 137 -20.88 14.70 2.88
C ASN A 137 -20.35 13.28 2.60
N THR A 138 -19.04 13.07 2.75
CA THR A 138 -18.40 11.77 2.51
C THR A 138 -18.26 11.01 3.82
N ARG A 139 -18.72 9.76 3.83
CA ARG A 139 -18.52 8.85 4.97
C ARG A 139 -17.04 8.72 5.27
N ASN A 140 -16.65 8.66 6.54
CA ASN A 140 -15.26 8.42 6.96
C ASN A 140 -14.24 9.47 6.44
N ASN A 141 -14.69 10.65 6.03
CA ASN A 141 -13.83 11.75 5.57
C ASN A 141 -12.77 12.21 6.60
N ILE A 142 -12.95 11.91 7.88
CA ILE A 142 -11.98 12.26 8.92
C ILE A 142 -10.67 11.45 8.82
N TYR A 143 -10.71 10.31 8.13
CA TYR A 143 -9.58 9.37 7.97
C TYR A 143 -8.86 9.56 6.63
N THR A 144 -9.36 10.44 5.75
CA THR A 144 -8.79 10.59 4.39
C THR A 144 -7.51 11.39 4.35
N GLU A 145 -7.12 11.95 5.49
CA GLU A 145 -5.88 12.69 5.68
C GLU A 145 -4.76 11.79 6.19
N ASP A 146 -5.09 10.55 6.53
CA ASP A 146 -4.17 9.56 7.07
C ASP A 146 -3.53 8.76 5.93
N GLY A 147 -2.25 8.50 6.08
CA GLY A 147 -1.48 7.58 5.25
C GLY A 147 -0.46 6.84 6.10
N VAL A 148 0.20 5.85 5.50
CA VAL A 148 1.29 5.13 6.16
C VAL A 148 2.38 4.79 5.15
N ILE A 149 3.63 5.04 5.54
CA ILE A 149 4.80 4.47 4.85
C ILE A 149 5.11 3.13 5.52
N VAL A 150 5.20 2.08 4.71
CA VAL A 150 5.58 0.73 5.17
C VAL A 150 7.04 0.46 4.82
N ASN A 151 7.84 0.17 5.84
CA ASN A 151 9.21 -0.30 5.69
C ASN A 151 9.23 -1.82 5.91
N ILE A 152 9.80 -2.55 4.95
CA ILE A 152 9.90 -4.00 5.01
C ILE A 152 11.38 -4.35 4.91
N ASP A 153 11.89 -5.04 5.93
CA ASP A 153 13.27 -5.52 5.96
C ASP A 153 13.29 -6.99 5.55
N PHE A 154 14.26 -7.34 4.71
CA PHE A 154 14.49 -8.70 4.25
C PHE A 154 15.81 -9.23 4.78
N LYS A 155 15.82 -10.50 5.12
CA LYS A 155 17.02 -11.23 5.54
C LYS A 155 17.24 -12.43 4.65
N LYS A 156 18.48 -12.63 4.19
CA LYS A 156 18.91 -13.81 3.45
C LYS A 156 19.73 -14.71 4.36
N ASP A 157 19.34 -15.97 4.46
CA ASP A 157 20.16 -17.03 5.03
C ASP A 157 21.21 -17.47 3.99
N LEU A 158 22.49 -17.40 4.34
CA LEU A 158 23.58 -17.69 3.40
C LEU A 158 23.86 -19.20 3.24
N GLU A 159 23.37 -20.03 4.16
CA GLU A 159 23.51 -21.49 4.08
C GLU A 159 22.42 -22.08 3.19
N THR A 160 21.17 -21.64 3.36
CA THR A 160 20.02 -22.14 2.60
C THR A 160 19.71 -21.33 1.34
N ASN A 161 20.26 -20.11 1.23
CA ASN A 161 19.86 -19.06 0.27
C ASN A 161 18.41 -18.59 0.40
N GLU A 162 17.71 -18.96 1.48
CA GLU A 162 16.33 -18.52 1.72
C GLU A 162 16.28 -17.04 2.08
N VAL A 163 15.35 -16.30 1.48
CA VAL A 163 15.05 -14.93 1.86
C VAL A 163 13.73 -14.90 2.63
N ILE A 164 13.71 -14.22 3.77
CA ILE A 164 12.52 -14.03 4.61
C ILE A 164 12.22 -12.54 4.82
N ILE A 165 10.97 -12.24 5.15
CA ILE A 165 10.60 -10.93 5.70
C ILE A 165 10.99 -10.95 7.18
N GLU A 166 11.96 -10.13 7.56
CA GLU A 166 12.49 -10.07 8.92
C GLU A 166 11.68 -9.13 9.81
N ASP A 167 11.38 -7.93 9.34
CA ASP A 167 10.68 -6.91 10.10
C ASP A 167 9.76 -6.07 9.20
N ILE A 168 8.67 -5.58 9.78
CA ILE A 168 7.73 -4.66 9.15
C ILE A 168 7.48 -3.51 10.10
N ARG A 169 7.87 -2.31 9.67
CA ARG A 169 7.71 -1.07 10.42
C ARG A 169 6.82 -0.10 9.68
N TYR A 170 6.05 0.65 10.45
CA TYR A 170 5.09 1.62 9.94
C TYR A 170 5.49 3.01 10.38
N ILE A 171 5.47 3.95 9.43
CA ILE A 171 5.57 5.38 9.71
C ILE A 171 4.22 5.97 9.33
N PRO A 172 3.29 6.13 10.29
CA PRO A 172 2.07 6.88 10.07
C PRO A 172 2.39 8.28 9.58
N THR A 173 1.67 8.73 8.56
CA THR A 173 1.80 10.06 7.96
C THR A 173 0.46 10.76 7.96
N TRP A 174 0.48 12.08 8.07
CA TRP A 174 -0.73 12.90 7.98
C TRP A 174 -0.53 14.05 6.99
N VAL A 175 -1.51 14.25 6.12
CA VAL A 175 -1.47 15.35 5.14
C VAL A 175 -1.85 16.66 5.83
N HIS A 176 -0.86 17.53 6.04
CA HIS A 176 -1.05 18.86 6.60
C HIS A 176 -1.26 19.89 5.50
N LYS A 177 -2.45 20.49 5.49
CA LYS A 177 -2.78 21.65 4.67
C LYS A 177 -2.59 22.89 5.51
N TYR A 178 -1.86 23.86 4.99
CA TYR A 178 -1.59 25.11 5.68
C TYR A 178 -1.56 26.29 4.70
N PRO A 179 -1.98 27.49 5.12
CA PRO A 179 -1.91 28.66 4.27
C PRO A 179 -0.48 29.19 4.19
N GLU A 180 0.00 29.48 2.99
CA GLU A 180 1.28 30.14 2.74
C GLU A 180 1.13 31.08 1.53
N ASN A 181 1.58 32.34 1.66
CA ASN A 181 1.49 33.35 0.60
C ASN A 181 0.09 33.51 -0.04
N GLY A 182 -0.97 33.35 0.76
CA GLY A 182 -2.36 33.46 0.31
C GLY A 182 -2.88 32.26 -0.49
N LYS A 183 -2.15 31.15 -0.53
CA LYS A 183 -2.56 29.88 -1.13
C LYS A 183 -2.55 28.76 -0.11
N ASP A 184 -3.29 27.72 -0.42
CA ASP A 184 -3.26 26.47 0.33
C ASP A 184 -2.06 25.63 -0.14
N GLU A 185 -1.13 25.36 0.76
CA GLU A 185 0.00 24.44 0.55
C GLU A 185 -0.21 23.14 1.32
N TYR A 186 0.48 22.09 0.89
CA TYR A 186 0.37 20.75 1.44
C TYR A 186 1.75 20.18 1.77
N ARG A 187 1.88 19.57 2.94
CA ARG A 187 3.06 18.79 3.32
C ARG A 187 2.65 17.51 4.03
N ILE A 188 3.52 16.51 3.94
CA ILE A 188 3.33 15.22 4.60
C ILE A 188 4.08 15.30 5.93
N LEU A 189 3.38 15.01 7.03
CA LEU A 189 3.97 14.95 8.36
C LEU A 189 4.12 13.48 8.78
N PRO A 190 5.36 12.94 8.88
CA PRO A 190 5.60 11.72 9.66
C PRO A 190 5.17 11.98 11.10
N ILE A 191 4.14 11.28 11.57
CA ILE A 191 3.42 11.74 12.77
C ILE A 191 4.33 11.75 14.01
N ALA A 192 5.19 10.74 14.16
CA ALA A 192 6.10 10.64 15.30
C ALA A 192 7.03 11.86 15.45
N ASP A 193 7.43 12.48 14.34
CA ASP A 193 8.33 13.64 14.35
C ASP A 193 7.62 14.94 14.76
N PHE A 194 6.30 14.99 14.63
CA PHE A 194 5.49 16.21 14.78
C PHE A 194 4.44 16.14 15.90
N ILE A 195 4.24 14.99 16.55
CA ILE A 195 3.16 14.77 17.53
C ILE A 195 3.27 15.64 18.80
N ASP A 196 4.47 16.16 19.08
CA ASP A 196 4.79 17.08 20.18
C ASP A 196 5.39 18.41 19.68
N ASP A 197 5.21 18.75 18.40
CA ASP A 197 5.73 19.98 17.81
C ASP A 197 4.92 21.21 18.27
N ASN A 198 5.57 22.08 19.05
CA ASN A 198 4.97 23.31 19.59
C ASN A 198 4.72 24.41 18.54
N THR A 199 5.20 24.24 17.31
CA THR A 199 4.93 25.17 16.19
C THR A 199 3.58 24.89 15.53
N LEU A 200 3.02 23.71 15.73
CA LEU A 200 1.69 23.34 15.23
C LEU A 200 0.58 23.79 16.19
N SER A 201 -0.61 24.01 15.65
CA SER A 201 -1.78 24.35 16.47
C SER A 201 -2.17 23.17 17.38
N LYS A 202 -2.74 23.45 18.55
CA LYS A 202 -3.26 22.40 19.44
C LYS A 202 -4.26 21.47 18.74
N ALA A 203 -5.11 22.01 17.87
CA ALA A 203 -6.06 21.23 17.09
C ALA A 203 -5.37 20.30 16.08
N THR A 204 -4.29 20.76 15.45
CA THR A 204 -3.46 19.93 14.57
C THR A 204 -2.81 18.79 15.34
N ILE A 205 -2.22 19.09 16.50
CA ILE A 205 -1.60 18.08 17.38
C ILE A 205 -2.62 17.02 17.82
N GLU A 206 -3.84 17.43 18.16
CA GLU A 206 -4.91 16.49 18.52
C GLU A 206 -5.30 15.58 17.34
N ARG A 207 -5.36 16.11 16.12
CA ARG A 207 -5.58 15.31 14.90
C ARG A 207 -4.43 14.32 14.66
N LEU A 208 -3.18 14.75 14.82
CA LEU A 208 -2.02 13.86 14.72
C LEU A 208 -2.08 12.71 15.73
N LYS A 209 -2.43 13.00 17.00
CA LYS A 209 -2.59 11.97 18.04
C LYS A 209 -3.68 10.96 17.69
N ASN A 210 -4.81 11.44 17.20
CA ASN A 210 -5.91 10.59 16.75
C ASN A 210 -5.53 9.75 15.53
N SER A 211 -4.91 10.37 14.53
CA SER A 211 -4.41 9.71 13.31
C SER A 211 -3.40 8.62 13.63
N HIS A 212 -2.43 8.90 14.51
CA HIS A 212 -1.45 7.92 14.96
C HIS A 212 -2.12 6.70 15.60
N LYS A 213 -3.00 6.94 16.58
CA LYS A 213 -3.72 5.84 17.25
C LYS A 213 -4.53 5.01 16.24
N GLN A 214 -5.35 5.67 15.43
CA GLN A 214 -6.25 5.01 14.49
C GLN A 214 -5.51 4.25 13.38
N THR A 215 -4.32 4.73 13.00
CA THR A 215 -3.44 4.04 12.06
C THR A 215 -2.83 2.82 12.74
N MET A 216 -2.17 2.99 13.88
CA MET A 216 -1.45 1.90 14.54
C MET A 216 -2.37 0.78 15.08
N ASP A 217 -3.62 1.10 15.43
CA ASP A 217 -4.64 0.10 15.79
C ASP A 217 -5.00 -0.85 14.63
N LEU A 218 -4.65 -0.50 13.38
CA LEU A 218 -4.88 -1.30 12.18
C LEU A 218 -3.64 -2.07 11.70
N MET A 219 -2.46 -1.82 12.28
CA MET A 219 -1.20 -2.34 11.75
C MET A 219 -0.76 -3.61 12.48
N GLU A 220 -0.61 -4.70 11.75
CA GLU A 220 -0.06 -5.97 12.23
C GLU A 220 1.47 -5.91 12.33
N LYS A 221 2.06 -6.52 13.37
CA LYS A 221 3.51 -6.59 13.56
C LYS A 221 3.98 -8.04 13.52
N ILE A 222 5.19 -8.28 13.06
CA ILE A 222 5.80 -9.61 13.22
C ILE A 222 6.05 -9.81 14.72
N GLU A 223 5.39 -10.79 15.31
CA GLU A 223 5.69 -11.22 16.67
C GLU A 223 7.08 -11.86 16.69
N ILE A 224 8.01 -11.26 17.43
CA ILE A 224 9.29 -11.89 17.73
C ILE A 224 9.01 -12.96 18.77
N VAL A 225 9.04 -14.24 18.35
CA VAL A 225 9.10 -15.35 19.30
C VAL A 225 10.53 -15.37 19.85
N GLU A 226 10.70 -14.89 21.08
CA GLU A 226 11.96 -15.03 21.85
C GLU A 226 12.32 -16.49 22.11
#